data_AF-A0A3R7FXY1-F1
#
_entry.id   AF-A0A3R7FXY1-F1
#
_cell.length_a   1.000
_cell.length_b   1.000
_cell.length_c   1.000
_cell.angle_alpha   90.00
_cell.angle_beta   90.00
_cell.angle_gamma   90.00
#
_symmetry.space_group_name_H-M   'P 1'
#
loop_
_entity.id
_entity.type
_entity.pdbx_description
1 polymer ?
#
loop_
_entity_poly.entity_id
_entity_poly.type
_entity_poly.pdbx_seq_one_letter_code
_entity_poly.pdbx_strand_id
1 'polypeptide(L)'
;MARLSPATLAIAALVGLANVGVVFALYARGDYPALEPTAELAVLALTTFVVGVLPWFASAHTRLVTPALGFLGALAGTVFLELTTPAPEWSRLGEYVVVDGPTHASSYANAWYVWLALLTVAGVLEFAIRRGYGIGDDRLRNLPTLPFSRDRLVRTVGAVAALVGLAATLLVLRSGIRPPAAAAVVFLFAAVVTAIPLAALLARGIVAPTVLFALVPYFLIYEVFVTTDSPLHILLFGPYAVVLALAWALEEAIRSRLGGWNGGRFAGQKPA
;
A
#
# COMPACT_ATOMS: atom_id res chain seq x y z
N MET A 1 -14.49 13.49 19.67
CA MET A 1 -13.87 13.56 18.32
C MET A 1 -13.21 14.92 18.18
N ALA A 2 -11.92 14.99 17.84
CA ALA A 2 -11.24 16.28 17.67
C ALA A 2 -11.71 16.92 16.35
N ARG A 3 -12.00 18.23 16.36
CA ARG A 3 -12.36 18.96 15.14
C ARG A 3 -11.19 18.95 14.15
N LEU A 4 -11.51 18.77 12.88
CA LEU A 4 -10.56 18.90 11.79
C LEU A 4 -10.04 20.34 11.74
N SER A 5 -8.72 20.51 11.80
CA SER A 5 -8.10 21.81 11.66
C SER A 5 -8.08 22.21 10.17
N PRO A 6 -8.55 23.41 9.80
CA PRO A 6 -8.42 23.92 8.43
C PRO A 6 -6.97 23.92 7.95
N ALA A 7 -6.01 24.17 8.83
CA ALA A 7 -4.59 24.13 8.51
C ALA A 7 -4.13 22.71 8.10
N THR A 8 -4.65 21.66 8.74
CA THR A 8 -4.33 20.27 8.35
C THR A 8 -4.83 19.94 6.95
N LEU A 9 -6.05 20.37 6.62
CA LEU A 9 -6.61 20.20 5.28
C LEU A 9 -5.81 20.98 4.25
N ALA A 10 -5.45 22.24 4.55
CA ALA A 10 -4.65 23.08 3.66
C ALA A 10 -3.26 22.48 3.39
N ILE A 11 -2.55 22.02 4.43
CA ILE A 11 -1.24 21.38 4.27
C ILE A 11 -1.36 20.10 3.44
N ALA A 12 -2.33 19.23 3.73
CA ALA A 12 -2.52 18.02 2.95
C ALA A 12 -2.81 18.34 1.48
N ALA A 13 -3.69 19.32 1.21
CA ALA A 13 -3.98 19.79 -0.15
C ALA A 13 -2.74 20.36 -0.86
N LEU A 14 -1.93 21.17 -0.18
CA LEU A 14 -0.67 21.69 -0.73
C LEU A 14 0.30 20.56 -1.09
N VAL A 15 0.39 19.50 -0.27
CA VAL A 15 1.22 18.34 -0.61
C VAL A 15 0.64 17.58 -1.81
N GLY A 16 -0.68 17.44 -1.90
CA GLY A 16 -1.34 16.91 -3.10
C GLY A 16 -0.97 17.69 -4.35
N LEU A 17 -1.03 19.03 -4.30
CA LEU A 17 -0.64 19.90 -5.41
C LEU A 17 0.85 19.78 -5.74
N ALA A 18 1.71 19.70 -4.73
CA ALA A 18 3.13 19.49 -4.93
C ALA A 18 3.42 18.14 -5.62
N ASN A 19 2.72 17.07 -5.24
CA ASN A 19 2.83 15.76 -5.90
C ASN A 19 2.45 15.85 -7.38
N VAL A 20 1.33 16.53 -7.70
CA VAL A 20 0.91 16.76 -9.09
C VAL A 20 1.97 17.54 -9.86
N GLY A 21 2.49 18.62 -9.28
CA GLY A 21 3.53 19.45 -9.90
C GLY A 21 4.81 18.66 -10.19
N VAL A 22 5.25 17.82 -9.24
CA VAL A 22 6.42 16.95 -9.43
C VAL A 22 6.17 15.94 -10.55
N VAL A 23 5.04 15.22 -10.52
CA VAL A 23 4.72 14.23 -11.56
C VAL A 23 4.66 14.89 -12.94
N PHE A 24 4.01 16.05 -13.06
CA PHE A 24 3.92 16.76 -14.34
C PHE A 24 5.29 17.29 -14.82
N ALA A 25 6.16 17.71 -13.89
CA ALA A 25 7.53 18.08 -14.23
C ALA A 25 8.35 16.87 -14.73
N LEU A 26 8.17 15.69 -14.13
CA LEU A 26 8.82 14.47 -14.60
C LEU A 26 8.29 14.04 -15.98
N TYR A 27 6.97 14.11 -16.19
CA TYR A 27 6.36 13.84 -17.49
C TYR A 27 6.87 14.79 -18.59
N ALA A 28 6.97 16.08 -18.28
CA ALA A 28 7.52 17.07 -19.21
C ALA A 28 9.01 16.83 -19.50
N ARG A 29 9.78 16.35 -18.52
CA ARG A 29 11.20 16.02 -18.69
C ARG A 29 11.41 14.81 -19.60
N GLY A 30 10.60 13.77 -19.45
CA GLY A 30 10.74 12.53 -20.21
C GLY A 30 10.05 12.54 -21.57
N ASP A 31 9.58 13.70 -22.05
CA ASP A 31 8.83 13.87 -23.30
C ASP A 31 7.71 12.84 -23.48
N TYR A 32 7.03 12.46 -22.38
CA TYR A 32 5.98 11.46 -22.39
C TYR A 32 4.92 11.87 -23.44
N PRO A 33 4.61 10.99 -24.44
CA PRO A 33 4.01 11.35 -25.71
C PRO A 33 2.81 12.22 -25.44
N ALA A 34 2.98 13.49 -25.82
CA ALA A 34 2.14 14.63 -25.54
C ALA A 34 0.85 14.24 -24.82
N LEU A 35 0.92 14.27 -23.48
CA LEU A 35 -0.20 14.57 -22.59
C LEU A 35 -1.55 14.13 -23.19
N GLU A 36 -1.89 12.86 -22.93
CA GLU A 36 -3.17 12.19 -23.18
C GLU A 36 -4.40 13.11 -23.33
N PRO A 37 -5.47 12.73 -24.05
CA PRO A 37 -6.69 13.55 -24.17
C PRO A 37 -7.05 14.21 -22.83
N THR A 38 -7.39 15.51 -22.82
CA THR A 38 -7.49 16.36 -21.61
C THR A 38 -8.18 15.71 -20.40
N ALA A 39 -9.13 14.82 -20.65
CA ALA A 39 -9.79 14.00 -19.64
C ALA A 39 -8.84 13.07 -18.86
N GLU A 40 -7.92 12.38 -19.53
CA GLU A 40 -6.96 11.46 -18.91
C GLU A 40 -5.92 12.24 -18.09
N LEU A 41 -5.49 13.43 -18.53
CA LEU A 41 -4.68 14.34 -17.71
C LEU A 41 -5.40 14.80 -16.44
N ALA A 42 -6.70 15.07 -16.54
CA ALA A 42 -7.50 15.43 -15.37
C ALA A 42 -7.59 14.25 -14.38
N VAL A 43 -7.74 13.02 -14.89
CA VAL A 43 -7.71 11.79 -14.08
C VAL A 43 -6.34 11.60 -13.44
N LEU A 44 -5.25 11.79 -14.19
CA LEU A 44 -3.88 11.71 -13.70
C LEU A 44 -3.61 12.74 -12.59
N ALA A 45 -4.00 14.00 -12.81
CA ALA A 45 -3.88 15.06 -11.82
C ALA A 45 -4.68 14.74 -10.56
N LEU A 46 -5.93 14.28 -10.71
CA LEU A 46 -6.80 13.94 -9.60
C LEU A 46 -6.24 12.76 -8.78
N THR A 47 -5.86 11.67 -9.44
CA THR A 47 -5.33 10.47 -8.77
C THR A 47 -4.01 10.77 -8.07
N THR A 48 -3.10 11.50 -8.72
CA THR A 48 -1.84 11.96 -8.13
C THR A 48 -2.07 12.90 -6.95
N PHE A 49 -3.01 13.84 -7.08
CA PHE A 49 -3.41 14.71 -5.97
C PHE A 49 -3.89 13.88 -4.78
N VAL A 50 -4.78 12.91 -5.00
CA VAL A 50 -5.31 12.02 -3.95
C VAL A 50 -4.20 11.22 -3.27
N VAL A 51 -3.23 10.69 -4.02
CA VAL A 51 -2.05 9.98 -3.48
C VAL A 51 -1.21 10.88 -2.59
N GLY A 52 -1.10 12.18 -2.89
CA GLY A 52 -0.40 13.14 -2.03
C GLY A 52 -1.24 13.57 -0.81
N VAL A 53 -2.53 13.86 -0.99
CA VAL A 53 -3.39 14.37 0.07
C VAL A 53 -3.67 13.32 1.15
N LEU A 54 -4.11 12.11 0.76
CA LEU A 54 -4.67 11.15 1.72
C LEU A 54 -3.67 10.68 2.78
N PRO A 55 -2.41 10.31 2.46
CA PRO A 55 -1.46 9.83 3.45
C PRO A 55 -1.05 10.93 4.43
N TRP A 56 -0.90 12.16 3.95
CA TRP A 56 -0.59 13.34 4.78
C TRP A 56 -1.75 13.71 5.69
N PHE A 57 -2.96 13.73 5.12
CA PHE A 57 -4.18 13.98 5.89
C PHE A 57 -4.36 12.91 6.99
N ALA A 58 -4.25 11.62 6.63
CA ALA A 58 -4.36 10.53 7.57
C ALA A 58 -3.32 10.63 8.68
N SER A 59 -2.06 10.90 8.32
CA SER A 59 -0.95 11.07 9.27
C SER A 59 -1.19 12.25 10.22
N ALA A 60 -1.61 13.40 9.71
CA ALA A 60 -1.91 14.57 10.54
C ALA A 60 -3.14 14.37 11.44
N HIS A 61 -4.17 13.68 10.94
CA HIS A 61 -5.41 13.42 11.67
C HIS A 61 -5.24 12.37 12.79
N THR A 62 -4.36 11.39 12.57
CA THR A 62 -4.19 10.22 13.46
C THR A 62 -2.89 10.22 14.26
N ARG A 63 -1.92 11.04 13.87
CA ARG A 63 -0.51 11.01 14.30
C ARG A 63 0.24 9.72 13.99
N LEU A 64 -0.26 8.96 13.03
CA LEU A 64 0.53 7.95 12.33
C LEU A 64 1.56 8.67 11.46
N VAL A 65 2.74 8.10 11.31
CA VAL A 65 3.88 8.68 10.60
C VAL A 65 4.18 7.90 9.32
N THR A 66 3.97 6.58 9.34
CA THR A 66 4.32 5.68 8.24
C THR A 66 3.59 5.99 6.93
N PRO A 67 2.30 6.40 6.90
CA PRO A 67 1.66 6.77 5.63
C PRO A 67 2.33 7.97 4.95
N ALA A 68 2.65 9.05 5.68
CA ALA A 68 3.35 10.20 5.11
C ALA A 68 4.79 9.86 4.68
N LEU A 69 5.53 9.11 5.51
CA LEU A 69 6.89 8.69 5.15
C LEU A 69 6.91 7.72 3.96
N GLY A 70 5.97 6.79 3.90
CA GLY A 70 5.83 5.88 2.76
C GLY A 70 5.52 6.62 1.46
N PHE A 71 4.64 7.64 1.52
CA PHE A 71 4.39 8.53 0.39
C PHE A 71 5.65 9.26 -0.05
N LEU A 72 6.38 9.87 0.90
CA LEU A 72 7.64 10.56 0.58
C LEU A 72 8.67 9.60 -0.02
N GLY A 73 8.77 8.38 0.50
CA GLY A 73 9.64 7.34 -0.05
C GLY A 73 9.27 6.95 -1.48
N ALA A 74 7.97 6.77 -1.77
CA ALA A 74 7.50 6.45 -3.11
C ALA A 74 7.77 7.60 -4.10
N LEU A 75 7.48 8.84 -3.72
CA LEU A 75 7.71 10.02 -4.56
C LEU A 75 9.22 10.26 -4.78
N ALA A 76 10.02 10.26 -3.70
CA ALA A 76 11.46 10.46 -3.80
C ALA A 76 12.15 9.32 -4.57
N GLY A 77 11.71 8.07 -4.37
CA GLY A 77 12.18 6.92 -5.13
C GLY A 77 11.86 7.06 -6.62
N THR A 78 10.64 7.51 -6.97
CA THR A 78 10.26 7.78 -8.36
C THR A 78 11.14 8.86 -8.98
N VAL A 79 11.30 9.99 -8.29
CA VAL A 79 12.17 11.10 -8.75
C VAL A 79 13.61 10.60 -8.91
N PHE A 80 14.13 9.85 -7.94
CA PHE A 80 15.48 9.30 -8.02
C PHE A 80 15.65 8.38 -9.23
N LEU A 81 14.75 7.42 -9.42
CA LEU A 81 14.79 6.50 -10.56
C LEU A 81 14.71 7.27 -11.88
N GLU A 82 13.74 8.17 -12.05
CA GLU A 82 13.58 8.96 -13.29
C GLU A 82 14.79 9.86 -13.60
N LEU A 83 15.52 10.33 -12.58
CA LEU A 83 16.70 11.17 -12.78
C LEU A 83 18.00 10.38 -12.97
N THR A 84 18.02 9.10 -12.58
CA THR A 84 19.24 8.28 -12.60
C THR A 84 19.22 7.18 -13.66
N THR A 85 18.06 6.88 -14.25
CA THR A 85 17.94 5.97 -15.39
C THR A 85 17.94 6.76 -16.72
N PRO A 86 18.33 6.12 -17.85
CA PRO A 86 18.22 6.74 -19.16
C PRO A 86 16.77 7.16 -19.46
N ALA A 87 16.60 8.31 -20.12
CA ALA A 87 15.28 8.76 -20.54
C ALA A 87 14.65 7.76 -21.53
N PRO A 88 13.33 7.55 -21.50
CA PRO A 88 12.65 6.71 -22.48
C PRO A 88 12.76 7.33 -23.88
N GLU A 89 13.00 6.49 -24.88
CA GLU A 89 12.93 6.87 -26.29
C GLU A 89 11.56 6.50 -26.85
N TRP A 90 10.94 7.47 -27.53
CA TRP A 90 9.59 7.32 -28.07
C TRP A 90 9.65 7.14 -29.58
N SER A 91 9.18 5.99 -30.05
CA SER A 91 9.09 5.68 -31.48
C SER A 91 7.66 5.33 -31.89
N ARG A 92 7.39 5.28 -33.19
CA ARG A 92 6.07 4.90 -33.72
C ARG A 92 6.19 3.65 -34.57
N LEU A 93 5.38 2.64 -34.26
CA LEU A 93 5.19 1.45 -35.07
C LEU A 93 3.77 1.47 -35.66
N GLY A 94 3.63 2.10 -36.83
CA GLY A 94 2.31 2.37 -37.42
C GLY A 94 1.54 3.38 -36.58
N GLU A 95 0.36 2.98 -36.10
CA GLU A 95 -0.48 3.78 -35.19
C GLU A 95 -0.12 3.60 -33.70
N TYR A 96 0.77 2.66 -33.37
CA TYR A 96 1.16 2.38 -32.00
C TYR A 96 2.38 3.21 -31.59
N VAL A 97 2.32 3.80 -30.41
CA VAL A 97 3.49 4.39 -29.75
C VAL A 97 4.27 3.25 -29.10
N VAL A 98 5.54 3.13 -29.47
CA VAL A 98 6.49 2.19 -28.88
C VAL A 98 7.42 2.99 -27.97
N VAL A 99 7.70 2.41 -26.81
CA VAL A 99 8.53 3.03 -25.79
C VAL A 99 9.72 2.12 -25.56
N ASP A 100 10.91 2.66 -25.83
CA ASP A 100 12.17 1.98 -25.56
C ASP A 100 12.78 2.60 -24.29
N GLY A 101 12.81 1.83 -23.20
CA GLY A 101 13.37 2.27 -21.92
C GLY A 101 12.35 2.43 -20.79
N PRO A 102 12.82 2.81 -19.59
CA PRO A 102 12.00 2.85 -18.39
C PRO A 102 11.06 4.05 -18.35
N THR A 103 9.88 3.88 -17.75
CA THR A 103 8.85 4.92 -17.63
C THR A 103 8.38 5.11 -16.19
N HIS A 104 9.31 5.39 -15.26
CA HIS A 104 9.03 5.34 -13.82
C HIS A 104 8.00 6.39 -13.37
N ALA A 105 8.04 7.60 -13.91
CA ALA A 105 7.05 8.63 -13.62
C ALA A 105 5.64 8.19 -14.03
N SER A 106 5.51 7.58 -15.22
CA SER A 106 4.24 7.01 -15.67
C SER A 106 3.80 5.88 -14.77
N SER A 107 4.65 4.87 -14.54
CA SER A 107 4.39 3.76 -13.62
C SER A 107 3.88 4.21 -12.25
N TYR A 108 4.55 5.19 -11.62
CA TYR A 108 4.14 5.73 -10.33
C TYR A 108 2.73 6.31 -10.38
N ALA A 109 2.46 7.20 -11.32
CA ALA A 109 1.19 7.91 -11.39
C ALA A 109 0.02 6.96 -11.76
N ASN A 110 0.32 6.00 -12.62
CA ASN A 110 -0.61 5.00 -13.12
C ASN A 110 -0.92 3.86 -12.14
N ALA A 111 -0.07 3.65 -11.14
CA ALA A 111 -0.26 2.70 -10.05
C ALA A 111 -0.76 3.36 -8.76
N TRP A 112 -1.46 4.50 -8.85
CA TRP A 112 -2.03 5.24 -7.72
C TRP A 112 -2.78 4.35 -6.71
N TYR A 113 -3.52 3.36 -7.19
CA TYR A 113 -4.28 2.42 -6.37
C TYR A 113 -3.38 1.50 -5.53
N VAL A 114 -2.20 1.12 -6.04
CA VAL A 114 -1.20 0.35 -5.30
C VAL A 114 -0.66 1.20 -4.15
N TRP A 115 -0.28 2.45 -4.44
CA TRP A 115 0.22 3.37 -3.41
C TRP A 115 -0.80 3.56 -2.29
N LEU A 116 -2.06 3.85 -2.60
CA LEU A 116 -3.09 4.01 -1.58
C LEU A 116 -3.31 2.75 -0.74
N ALA A 117 -3.31 1.56 -1.37
CA ALA A 117 -3.45 0.30 -0.66
C ALA A 117 -2.26 0.05 0.29
N LEU A 118 -1.03 0.21 -0.19
CA LEU A 118 0.18 0.00 0.61
C LEU A 118 0.32 0.99 1.75
N LEU A 119 0.00 2.27 1.53
CA LEU A 119 0.05 3.30 2.56
C LEU A 119 -1.05 3.09 3.62
N THR A 120 -2.20 2.55 3.21
CA THR A 120 -3.26 2.12 4.14
C THR A 120 -2.77 0.97 5.02
N VAL A 121 -2.19 -0.07 4.41
CA VAL A 121 -1.61 -1.20 5.15
C VAL A 121 -0.55 -0.70 6.13
N ALA A 122 0.37 0.14 5.67
CA ALA A 122 1.44 0.70 6.49
C ALA A 122 0.89 1.47 7.71
N GLY A 123 -0.16 2.28 7.52
CA GLY A 123 -0.83 2.98 8.63
C GLY A 123 -1.52 2.03 9.61
N VAL A 124 -2.17 0.97 9.12
CA VAL A 124 -2.81 -0.03 9.98
C VAL A 124 -1.78 -0.83 10.78
N LEU A 125 -0.65 -1.19 10.16
CA LEU A 125 0.47 -1.86 10.85
C LEU A 125 1.08 -0.97 11.92
N GLU A 126 1.37 0.30 11.61
CA GLU A 126 1.88 1.26 12.59
C GLU A 126 0.90 1.42 13.76
N PHE A 127 -0.39 1.61 13.47
CA PHE A 127 -1.43 1.69 14.49
C PHE A 127 -1.43 0.45 15.40
N ALA A 128 -1.46 -0.75 14.81
CA ALA A 128 -1.54 -1.99 15.55
C ALA A 128 -0.30 -2.21 16.42
N ILE A 129 0.90 -1.93 15.90
CA ILE A 129 2.16 -2.01 16.64
C ILE A 129 2.17 -1.00 17.79
N ARG A 130 1.92 0.29 17.50
CA ARG A 130 1.99 1.35 18.52
C ARG A 130 0.95 1.16 19.61
N ARG A 131 -0.30 0.86 19.25
CA ARG A 131 -1.40 0.67 20.20
C ARG A 131 -1.31 -0.66 20.94
N GLY A 132 -0.85 -1.71 20.27
CA GLY A 132 -0.67 -3.05 20.83
C GLY A 132 0.46 -3.11 21.85
N TYR A 133 1.60 -2.50 21.52
CA TYR A 133 2.84 -2.55 22.31
C TYR A 133 3.08 -1.29 23.15
N GLY A 134 2.20 -0.30 23.12
CA GLY A 134 2.32 0.93 23.92
C GLY A 134 3.39 1.92 23.43
N ILE A 135 3.83 1.81 22.18
CA ILE A 135 4.91 2.64 21.62
C ILE A 135 4.36 4.01 21.20
N GLY A 136 4.59 5.04 22.02
CA GLY A 136 4.12 6.40 21.76
C GLY A 136 2.60 6.48 21.62
N ASP A 137 1.88 5.67 22.40
CA ASP A 137 0.42 5.50 22.35
C ASP A 137 -0.34 6.77 22.76
N ASP A 138 0.25 7.53 23.68
CA ASP A 138 -0.19 8.84 24.17
C ASP A 138 -0.32 9.89 23.06
N ARG A 139 0.45 9.72 21.97
CA ARG A 139 0.44 10.65 20.84
C ARG A 139 -0.63 10.33 19.81
N LEU A 140 -1.17 9.10 19.76
CA LEU A 140 -2.18 8.71 18.77
C LEU A 140 -3.50 9.45 19.00
N ARG A 141 -4.21 9.77 17.91
CA ARG A 141 -5.46 10.53 17.95
C ARG A 141 -6.52 9.94 17.02
N ASN A 142 -7.79 10.09 17.38
CA ASN A 142 -8.94 9.71 16.55
C ASN A 142 -8.91 8.25 16.01
N LEU A 143 -8.20 7.36 16.71
CA LEU A 143 -8.11 5.94 16.39
C LEU A 143 -8.86 5.11 17.45
N PRO A 144 -9.40 3.95 17.07
CA PRO A 144 -10.07 3.06 18.00
C PRO A 144 -9.10 2.47 19.04
N THR A 145 -9.65 1.98 20.16
CA THR A 145 -8.91 1.19 21.15
C THR A 145 -8.74 -0.26 20.68
N LEU A 146 -7.65 -0.90 21.12
CA LEU A 146 -7.45 -2.34 20.99
C LEU A 146 -7.67 -3.02 22.36
N PRO A 147 -8.12 -4.30 22.39
CA PRO A 147 -8.46 -5.14 21.23
C PRO A 147 -9.76 -4.71 20.54
N PHE A 148 -9.94 -5.11 19.28
CA PHE A 148 -11.20 -4.92 18.57
C PHE A 148 -12.24 -5.97 18.95
N SER A 149 -13.53 -5.61 18.85
CA SER A 149 -14.58 -6.63 18.78
C SER A 149 -14.43 -7.46 17.51
N ARG A 150 -14.90 -8.71 17.52
CA ARG A 150 -14.81 -9.63 16.38
C ARG A 150 -15.32 -9.01 15.09
N ASP A 151 -16.48 -8.36 15.14
CA ASP A 151 -17.07 -7.70 13.96
C ASP A 151 -16.23 -6.53 13.45
N ARG A 152 -15.59 -5.77 14.35
CA ARG A 152 -14.71 -4.67 13.93
C ARG A 152 -13.42 -5.22 13.34
N LEU A 153 -12.84 -6.27 13.94
CA LEU A 153 -11.66 -6.95 13.42
C LEU A 153 -11.90 -7.47 12.00
N VAL A 154 -12.98 -8.24 11.78
CA VAL A 154 -13.31 -8.79 10.46
C VAL A 154 -13.54 -7.68 9.44
N ARG A 155 -14.27 -6.62 9.80
CA ARG A 155 -14.50 -5.47 8.90
C ARG A 155 -13.22 -4.73 8.55
N THR A 156 -12.37 -4.43 9.53
CA THR A 156 -11.12 -3.70 9.29
C THR A 156 -10.14 -4.54 8.48
N VAL A 157 -9.90 -5.80 8.87
CA VAL A 157 -9.01 -6.71 8.13
C VAL A 157 -9.53 -6.94 6.72
N GLY A 158 -10.82 -7.26 6.59
CA GLY A 158 -11.47 -7.50 5.29
C GLY A 158 -11.41 -6.30 4.36
N ALA A 159 -11.66 -5.09 4.85
CA ALA A 159 -11.59 -3.88 4.04
C ALA A 159 -10.17 -3.60 3.53
N VAL A 160 -9.16 -3.70 4.40
CA VAL A 160 -7.76 -3.44 4.01
C VAL A 160 -7.26 -4.54 3.07
N ALA A 161 -7.56 -5.80 3.35
CA ALA A 161 -7.25 -6.93 2.48
C ALA A 161 -7.91 -6.80 1.11
N ALA A 162 -9.18 -6.41 1.06
CA ALA A 162 -9.90 -6.19 -0.20
C ALA A 162 -9.29 -5.03 -1.00
N LEU A 163 -8.82 -3.96 -0.35
CA LEU A 163 -8.11 -2.87 -1.04
C LEU A 163 -6.81 -3.36 -1.70
N VAL A 164 -6.01 -4.18 -1.02
CA VAL A 164 -4.80 -4.79 -1.61
C VAL A 164 -5.16 -5.76 -2.73
N GLY A 165 -6.21 -6.57 -2.54
CA GLY A 165 -6.75 -7.46 -3.56
C GLY A 165 -7.16 -6.71 -4.83
N LEU A 166 -7.92 -5.62 -4.70
CA LEU A 166 -8.30 -4.75 -5.82
C LEU A 166 -7.08 -4.14 -6.48
N ALA A 167 -6.14 -3.61 -5.70
CA ALA A 167 -4.93 -2.99 -6.23
C ALA A 167 -4.09 -3.98 -7.05
N ALA A 168 -3.81 -5.18 -6.52
CA ALA A 168 -3.07 -6.20 -7.24
C ALA A 168 -3.82 -6.68 -8.50
N THR A 169 -5.14 -6.78 -8.42
CA THR A 169 -5.97 -7.17 -9.58
C THR A 169 -5.93 -6.13 -10.69
N LEU A 170 -6.06 -4.84 -10.34
CA LEU A 170 -5.96 -3.74 -11.31
C LEU A 170 -4.57 -3.68 -11.95
N LEU A 171 -3.52 -3.93 -11.15
CA LEU A 171 -2.14 -4.03 -11.65
C LEU A 171 -2.03 -5.12 -12.71
N VAL A 172 -2.51 -6.32 -12.40
CA VAL A 172 -2.49 -7.48 -13.30
C VAL A 172 -3.31 -7.27 -14.57
N LEU A 173 -4.52 -6.72 -14.44
CA LEU A 173 -5.40 -6.43 -15.58
C LEU A 173 -4.78 -5.40 -16.51
N ARG A 174 -4.09 -4.39 -15.96
CA ARG A 174 -3.38 -3.38 -16.73
C ARG A 174 -2.20 -3.97 -17.50
N SER A 175 -1.51 -4.96 -16.94
CA SER A 175 -0.45 -5.71 -17.61
C SER A 175 -0.95 -6.72 -18.66
N GLY A 176 -2.26 -6.75 -18.95
CA GLY A 176 -2.83 -7.49 -20.09
C GLY A 176 -3.25 -8.94 -19.83
N ILE A 177 -3.28 -9.41 -18.57
CA ILE A 177 -3.71 -10.79 -18.28
C ILE A 177 -5.22 -10.98 -18.58
N ARG A 178 -5.52 -11.92 -19.49
CA ARG A 178 -6.85 -12.50 -19.77
C ARG A 178 -6.71 -14.02 -19.61
N PRO A 179 -7.62 -14.75 -18.92
CA PRO A 179 -9.06 -14.49 -18.78
C PRO A 179 -9.54 -14.02 -17.37
N PRO A 180 -10.81 -13.59 -17.22
CA PRO A 180 -11.38 -13.03 -15.98
C PRO A 180 -11.24 -13.92 -14.73
N ALA A 181 -11.16 -15.24 -14.91
CA ALA A 181 -10.93 -16.18 -13.81
C ALA A 181 -9.59 -15.93 -13.10
N ALA A 182 -8.55 -15.52 -13.82
CA ALA A 182 -7.25 -15.20 -13.24
C ALA A 182 -7.32 -13.95 -12.34
N ALA A 183 -8.14 -12.95 -12.71
CA ALA A 183 -8.32 -11.74 -11.92
C ALA A 183 -8.97 -12.02 -10.55
N ALA A 184 -9.96 -12.92 -10.50
CA ALA A 184 -10.58 -13.33 -9.25
C ALA A 184 -9.60 -14.09 -8.32
N VAL A 185 -8.73 -14.93 -8.90
CA VAL A 185 -7.69 -15.64 -8.16
C VAL A 185 -6.65 -14.66 -7.59
N VAL A 186 -6.19 -13.71 -8.40
CA VAL A 186 -5.28 -12.64 -7.95
C VAL A 186 -5.88 -11.85 -6.80
N PHE A 187 -7.14 -11.41 -6.95
CA PHE A 187 -7.86 -10.70 -5.89
C PHE A 187 -7.84 -11.50 -4.59
N LEU A 188 -8.25 -12.77 -4.66
CA LEU A 188 -8.34 -13.64 -3.50
C LEU A 188 -6.97 -13.85 -2.84
N PHE A 189 -5.94 -14.15 -3.62
CA PHE A 189 -4.60 -14.42 -3.09
C PHE A 189 -3.98 -13.18 -2.47
N ALA A 190 -4.07 -12.02 -3.12
CA ALA A 190 -3.62 -10.75 -2.58
C ALA A 190 -4.40 -10.33 -1.31
N ALA A 191 -5.72 -10.56 -1.28
CA ALA A 191 -6.51 -10.29 -0.10
C ALA A 191 -6.12 -11.22 1.07
N VAL A 192 -6.01 -12.54 0.83
CA VAL A 192 -5.71 -13.52 1.88
C VAL A 192 -4.30 -13.30 2.44
N VAL A 193 -3.30 -13.07 1.58
CA VAL A 193 -1.91 -12.85 2.02
C VAL A 193 -1.78 -11.57 2.88
N THR A 194 -2.64 -10.58 2.68
CA THR A 194 -2.73 -9.39 3.54
C THR A 194 -3.59 -9.62 4.80
N ALA A 195 -4.69 -10.37 4.69
CA ALA A 195 -5.61 -10.57 5.80
C ALA A 195 -4.96 -11.30 6.98
N ILE A 196 -4.15 -12.32 6.70
CA ILE A 196 -3.49 -13.16 7.72
C ILE A 196 -2.61 -12.35 8.68
N PRO A 197 -1.59 -11.60 8.22
CA PRO A 197 -0.73 -10.83 9.12
C PRO A 197 -1.49 -9.71 9.83
N LEU A 198 -2.47 -9.08 9.18
CA LEU A 198 -3.30 -8.06 9.83
C LEU A 198 -4.18 -8.65 10.94
N ALA A 199 -4.80 -9.81 10.71
CA ALA A 199 -5.59 -10.50 11.71
C ALA A 199 -4.72 -10.95 12.90
N ALA A 200 -3.56 -11.56 12.62
CA ALA A 200 -2.60 -11.99 13.65
C ALA A 200 -2.18 -10.83 14.55
N LEU A 201 -1.84 -9.68 13.94
CA LEU A 201 -1.37 -8.50 14.65
C LEU A 201 -2.49 -7.78 15.40
N LEU A 202 -3.64 -7.51 14.77
CA LEU A 202 -4.74 -6.76 15.39
C LEU A 202 -5.50 -7.56 16.46
N ALA A 203 -5.57 -8.88 16.33
CA ALA A 203 -6.26 -9.72 17.29
C ALA A 203 -5.37 -10.09 18.49
N ARG A 204 -4.08 -10.33 18.26
CA ARG A 204 -3.20 -10.98 19.25
C ARG A 204 -1.82 -10.34 19.41
N GLY A 205 -1.52 -9.29 18.65
CA GLY A 205 -0.18 -8.69 18.66
C GLY A 205 0.90 -9.69 18.20
N ILE A 206 0.62 -10.56 17.24
CA ILE A 206 1.58 -11.51 16.66
C ILE A 206 2.27 -10.81 15.48
N VAL A 207 3.61 -10.85 15.44
CA VAL A 207 4.41 -9.93 14.59
C VAL A 207 5.20 -10.67 13.51
N ALA A 208 5.58 -11.93 13.69
CA ALA A 208 6.35 -12.68 12.71
C ALA A 208 5.68 -12.73 11.33
N PRO A 209 4.35 -12.98 11.21
CA PRO A 209 3.67 -12.90 9.91
C PRO A 209 3.78 -11.51 9.28
N THR A 210 3.74 -10.44 10.08
CA THR A 210 3.88 -9.06 9.60
C THR A 210 5.28 -8.78 9.06
N VAL A 211 6.32 -9.28 9.72
CA VAL A 211 7.72 -9.12 9.24
C VAL A 211 7.89 -9.84 7.91
N LEU A 212 7.43 -11.09 7.81
CA LEU A 212 7.47 -11.86 6.57
C LEU A 212 6.60 -11.23 5.48
N PHE A 213 5.47 -10.65 5.85
CA PHE A 213 4.59 -9.96 4.92
C PHE A 213 5.26 -8.78 4.22
N ALA A 214 6.35 -8.20 4.75
CA ALA A 214 7.10 -7.13 4.08
C ALA A 214 7.61 -7.48 2.67
N LEU A 215 7.70 -8.77 2.32
CA LEU A 215 7.99 -9.22 0.96
C LEU A 215 6.85 -8.89 -0.03
N VAL A 216 5.59 -8.91 0.40
CA VAL A 216 4.43 -8.62 -0.46
C VAL A 216 4.44 -7.17 -0.98
N PRO A 217 4.54 -6.12 -0.15
CA PRO A 217 4.66 -4.75 -0.65
C PRO A 217 5.93 -4.55 -1.48
N TYR A 218 7.04 -5.24 -1.17
CA TYR A 218 8.24 -5.21 -2.00
C TYR A 218 7.93 -5.70 -3.43
N PHE A 219 7.30 -6.87 -3.58
CA PHE A 219 6.95 -7.40 -4.91
C PHE A 219 5.94 -6.51 -5.65
N LEU A 220 4.96 -5.93 -4.94
CA LEU A 220 4.02 -4.99 -5.57
C LEU A 220 4.72 -3.71 -6.05
N ILE A 221 5.68 -3.16 -5.29
CA ILE A 221 6.47 -1.99 -5.70
C ILE A 221 7.39 -2.35 -6.86
N TYR A 222 8.00 -3.53 -6.83
CA TYR A 222 8.84 -4.05 -7.90
C TYR A 222 8.03 -4.17 -9.21
N GLU A 223 6.80 -4.69 -9.14
CA GLU A 223 5.90 -4.80 -10.29
C GLU A 223 5.53 -3.43 -10.86
N VAL A 224 5.42 -2.39 -10.03
CA VAL A 224 5.15 -1.04 -10.53
C VAL A 224 6.32 -0.51 -11.36
N PHE A 225 7.58 -0.75 -10.97
CA PHE A 225 8.73 -0.06 -11.56
C PHE A 225 9.60 -0.87 -12.51
N VAL A 226 9.62 -2.20 -12.40
CA VAL A 226 10.67 -3.03 -13.00
C VAL A 226 10.14 -4.05 -14.00
N THR A 227 8.93 -4.58 -13.81
CA THR A 227 8.43 -5.66 -14.65
C THR A 227 7.74 -5.13 -15.91
N THR A 228 8.27 -5.51 -17.07
CA THR A 228 7.54 -5.53 -18.34
C THR A 228 6.90 -6.89 -18.61
N ASP A 229 7.26 -7.89 -17.81
CA ASP A 229 6.78 -9.28 -17.92
C ASP A 229 5.45 -9.49 -17.20
N SER A 230 4.72 -10.54 -17.61
CA SER A 230 3.42 -10.88 -17.04
C SER A 230 3.51 -11.08 -15.50
N PRO A 231 2.66 -10.43 -14.68
CA PRO A 231 2.68 -10.46 -13.20
C PRO A 231 2.29 -11.81 -12.56
N LEU A 232 2.74 -12.93 -13.16
CA LEU A 232 2.43 -14.29 -12.72
C LEU A 232 2.95 -14.58 -11.31
N HIS A 233 4.00 -13.90 -10.86
CA HIS A 233 4.51 -14.08 -9.50
C HIS A 233 3.53 -13.60 -8.42
N ILE A 234 2.55 -12.74 -8.75
CA ILE A 234 1.45 -12.39 -7.83
C ILE A 234 0.61 -13.63 -7.49
N LEU A 235 0.55 -14.64 -8.36
CA LEU A 235 -0.11 -15.92 -8.05
C LEU A 235 0.61 -16.69 -6.92
N LEU A 236 1.89 -16.40 -6.65
CA LEU A 236 2.62 -16.98 -5.54
C LEU A 236 2.16 -16.43 -4.17
N PHE A 237 1.37 -15.35 -4.14
CA PHE A 237 0.79 -14.83 -2.90
C PHE A 237 -0.14 -15.84 -2.22
N GLY A 238 -0.84 -16.69 -2.98
CA GLY A 238 -1.70 -17.74 -2.42
C GLY A 238 -0.91 -18.76 -1.60
N PRO A 239 0.07 -19.47 -2.21
CA PRO A 239 0.98 -20.34 -1.47
C PRO A 239 1.73 -19.62 -0.33
N TYR A 240 2.15 -18.37 -0.55
CA TYR A 240 2.84 -17.59 0.49
C TYR A 240 1.94 -17.27 1.69
N ALA A 241 0.64 -17.09 1.49
CA ALA A 241 -0.31 -16.93 2.58
C ALA A 241 -0.32 -18.13 3.54
N VAL A 242 -0.11 -19.35 3.03
CA VAL A 242 0.05 -20.54 3.88
C VAL A 242 1.28 -20.43 4.76
N VAL A 243 2.41 -19.94 4.22
CA VAL A 243 3.63 -19.69 4.99
C VAL A 243 3.38 -18.68 6.10
N LEU A 244 2.64 -17.60 5.82
CA LEU A 244 2.28 -16.60 6.83
C LEU A 244 1.36 -17.18 7.91
N ALA A 245 0.41 -18.04 7.56
CA ALA A 245 -0.46 -18.72 8.52
C ALA A 245 0.34 -19.68 9.42
N LEU A 246 1.31 -20.40 8.86
CA LEU A 246 2.21 -21.26 9.63
C LEU A 246 3.09 -20.44 10.58
N ALA A 247 3.60 -19.29 10.12
CA ALA A 247 4.37 -18.37 10.96
C ALA A 247 3.53 -17.84 12.13
N TRP A 248 2.25 -17.52 11.89
CA TRP A 248 1.31 -17.15 12.95
C TRP A 248 1.17 -18.31 13.95
N ALA A 249 0.79 -19.50 13.48
CA ALA A 249 0.56 -20.65 14.35
C ALA A 249 1.80 -21.00 15.19
N LEU A 250 2.99 -20.92 14.59
CA LEU A 250 4.26 -21.18 15.27
C LEU A 250 4.54 -20.13 16.37
N GLU A 251 4.41 -18.84 16.07
CA GLU A 251 4.62 -17.79 17.07
C GLU A 251 3.60 -17.91 18.22
N GLU A 252 2.34 -18.22 17.91
CA GLU A 252 1.29 -18.46 18.91
C GLU A 252 1.63 -19.66 19.81
N ALA A 253 2.06 -20.77 19.21
CA ALA A 253 2.49 -21.97 19.95
C ALA A 253 3.70 -21.70 20.86
N ILE A 254 4.69 -20.93 20.39
CA ILE A 254 5.85 -20.54 21.20
C ILE A 254 5.42 -19.64 22.37
N ARG A 255 4.63 -18.60 22.10
CA ARG A 255 4.17 -17.65 23.13
C ARG A 255 3.29 -18.30 24.19
N SER A 256 2.44 -19.24 23.81
CA SER A 256 1.60 -20.01 24.76
C SER A 256 2.43 -20.89 25.70
N ARG A 257 3.55 -21.45 25.23
CA ARG A 257 4.47 -22.24 26.07
C ARG A 257 5.31 -21.38 27.02
N LEU A 258 5.63 -20.16 26.63
CA LEU A 258 6.45 -19.23 27.42
C LEU A 258 5.63 -18.43 28.47
N GLY A 259 4.43 -18.89 28.83
CA GLY A 259 3.65 -18.26 29.90
C GLY A 259 2.94 -16.96 29.50
N GLY A 260 2.65 -16.77 28.21
CA GLY A 260 1.76 -15.70 27.76
C GLY A 260 2.42 -14.32 27.71
N TRP A 261 3.66 -14.23 27.23
CA TRP A 261 4.23 -12.95 26.78
C TRP A 261 3.51 -12.49 25.49
N ASN A 262 2.23 -12.19 25.63
CA ASN A 262 1.46 -11.45 24.65
C ASN A 262 1.98 -10.02 24.76
N GLY A 263 2.70 -9.57 23.75
CA GLY A 263 3.24 -8.22 23.71
C GLY A 263 2.17 -7.18 24.04
N GLY A 264 2.38 -6.42 25.11
CA GLY A 264 1.55 -5.30 25.51
C GLY A 264 0.11 -5.65 25.92
N ARG A 265 -0.88 -4.94 25.36
CA ARG A 265 -2.28 -4.95 25.85
C ARG A 265 -3.07 -6.23 25.57
N PHE A 266 -2.47 -7.18 24.87
CA PHE A 266 -3.10 -8.46 24.53
C PHE A 266 -2.84 -9.57 25.56
N ALA A 267 -2.10 -9.29 26.65
CA ALA A 267 -1.83 -10.22 27.74
C ALA A 267 -3.10 -10.68 28.48
N GLY A 268 -3.21 -12.00 28.70
CA GLY A 268 -4.29 -12.63 29.48
C GLY A 268 -5.63 -12.80 28.76
N GLN A 269 -5.75 -12.46 27.48
CA GLN A 269 -6.99 -12.65 26.73
C GLN A 269 -7.10 -14.07 26.16
N LYS A 270 -8.27 -14.69 26.31
CA LYS A 270 -8.60 -15.97 25.67
C LYS A 270 -8.78 -15.76 24.16
N PRO A 271 -8.40 -16.75 23.33
CA PRO A 271 -8.66 -16.71 21.90
C PRO A 271 -10.16 -16.56 21.63
N ALA A 272 -10.51 -15.60 20.77
CA ALA A 272 -11.87 -15.42 20.24
C ALA A 272 -12.13 -16.38 19.06
#